data_AF-A0A0B0DFV2-F1
#
_entry.id   AF-A0A0B0DFV2-F1
#
_cell.length_a   1.000
_cell.length_b   1.000
_cell.length_c   1.000
_cell.angle_alpha   90.00
_cell.angle_beta   90.00
_cell.angle_gamma   90.00
#
_symmetry.space_group_name_H-M   'P 1'
#
loop_
_entity.id
_entity.type
_entity.pdbx_description
1 polymer ?
#
loop_
_entity_poly.entity_id
_entity_poly.type
_entity_poly.pdbx_seq_one_letter_code
_entity_poly.pdbx_strand_id
1 'polypeptide(L)'
;MSLLDLSHPISVTEASQRGVAGLIKDAEAGEEVMVSRHGKTVAAVVSARQLEQLRTLEGDLRDAALVIVRAATDSGVRGSLDEALTAFGLDRAQLETELDADLAAGRP
;
A
#
# COMPACT_ATOMS: atom_id res chain seq x y z
N MET A 1 25.65 5.45 -0.13
CA MET A 1 24.76 5.24 -1.29
C MET A 1 23.80 6.42 -1.31
N SER A 2 24.01 7.38 -2.22
CA SER A 2 23.18 8.59 -2.33
C SER A 2 21.92 8.22 -3.11
N LEU A 3 20.77 8.21 -2.44
CA LEU A 3 19.47 7.72 -2.96
C LEU A 3 18.66 8.77 -3.73
N LEU A 4 19.25 9.94 -3.99
CA LEU A 4 18.64 10.96 -4.83
C LEU A 4 19.59 11.17 -6.00
N ASP A 5 19.33 10.43 -7.06
CA ASP A 5 19.89 10.79 -8.36
C ASP A 5 19.43 12.23 -8.65
N LEU A 6 20.39 13.10 -8.91
CA LEU A 6 20.12 14.49 -9.21
C LEU A 6 19.79 14.59 -10.69
N SER A 7 18.67 13.97 -11.09
CA SER A 7 18.10 14.14 -12.42
C SER A 7 17.87 15.63 -12.61
N HIS A 8 18.68 16.26 -13.47
CA HIS A 8 18.57 17.70 -13.71
C HIS A 8 17.19 17.98 -14.31
N PRO A 9 16.31 18.71 -13.61
CA PRO A 9 14.94 18.86 -14.06
C PRO A 9 14.91 19.76 -15.28
N ILE A 10 14.29 19.28 -16.36
CA ILE A 10 14.06 20.08 -17.56
C ILE A 10 12.90 21.04 -17.32
N SER A 11 12.93 22.22 -17.92
CA SER A 11 11.81 23.15 -17.86
C SER A 11 10.58 22.61 -18.61
N VAL A 12 9.38 23.07 -18.26
CA VAL A 12 8.15 22.77 -19.02
C VAL A 12 8.31 23.13 -20.51
N THR A 13 9.06 24.17 -20.83
CA THR A 13 9.32 24.57 -22.23
C THR A 13 10.20 23.55 -22.96
N GLU A 14 11.27 23.06 -22.32
CA GLU A 14 12.11 22.00 -22.88
C GLU A 14 11.35 20.68 -23.01
N ALA A 15 10.53 20.34 -22.03
CA ALA A 15 9.65 19.17 -22.08
C ALA A 15 8.66 19.26 -23.27
N SER A 16 8.09 20.45 -23.50
CA SER A 16 7.20 20.72 -24.63
C SER A 16 7.93 20.59 -25.98
N GLN A 17 9.16 21.10 -26.08
CA GLN A 17 9.99 20.98 -27.30
C GLN A 17 10.38 19.53 -27.60
N ARG A 18 10.69 18.74 -26.56
CA ARG A 18 11.00 17.31 -26.70
C ARG A 18 9.78 16.49 -27.10
N GLY A 19 8.59 16.95 -26.71
CA GLY A 19 7.30 16.35 -27.03
C GLY A 19 7.03 15.05 -26.27
N VAL A 20 5.76 14.65 -26.25
CA VAL A 20 5.30 13.45 -25.49
C VAL A 20 6.02 12.18 -25.93
N ALA A 21 6.22 11.99 -27.25
CA ALA A 21 6.91 10.82 -27.77
C ALA A 21 8.38 10.71 -27.31
N GLY A 22 9.09 11.85 -27.21
CA GLY A 22 10.45 11.88 -26.70
C GLY A 22 10.52 11.51 -25.22
N LEU A 23 9.61 12.07 -24.41
CA LEU A 23 9.53 11.78 -22.98
C LEU A 23 9.16 10.32 -22.69
N ILE A 24 8.26 9.72 -23.49
CA ILE A 24 7.93 8.29 -23.40
C ILE A 24 9.15 7.44 -23.72
N LYS A 25 9.89 7.76 -24.78
CA LYS A 25 11.09 7.01 -25.16
C LYS A 25 12.15 7.02 -24.05
N ASP A 26 12.35 8.15 -23.39
CA ASP A 26 13.28 8.26 -22.25
C ASP A 26 12.78 7.39 -21.08
N ALA A 27 11.49 7.48 -20.74
CA ALA A 27 10.90 6.66 -19.69
C ALA A 27 11.00 5.16 -19.98
N GLU A 28 10.76 4.71 -21.22
CA GLU A 28 10.92 3.32 -21.63
C GLU A 28 12.37 2.84 -21.55
N ALA A 29 13.35 3.74 -21.71
CA ALA A 29 14.76 3.43 -21.49
C ALA A 29 15.13 3.31 -20.00
N GLY A 30 14.20 3.61 -19.09
CA GLY A 30 14.41 3.58 -17.64
C GLY A 30 14.89 4.90 -17.06
N GLU A 31 14.89 5.98 -17.84
CA GLU A 31 15.29 7.31 -17.37
C GLU A 31 14.13 8.02 -16.67
N GLU A 32 14.41 8.65 -15.53
CA GLU A 32 13.44 9.50 -14.82
C GLU A 32 13.58 10.95 -15.29
N VAL A 33 12.57 11.47 -15.98
CA VAL A 33 12.58 12.85 -16.46
C VAL A 33 11.81 13.75 -15.51
N MET A 34 12.54 14.54 -14.74
CA MET A 34 11.98 15.53 -13.83
C MET A 34 11.62 16.80 -14.61
N VAL A 35 10.41 17.32 -14.42
CA VAL A 35 9.92 18.52 -15.11
C VAL A 35 9.72 19.65 -14.10
N SER A 36 10.30 20.82 -14.40
CA SER A 36 10.24 22.02 -13.57
C SER A 36 9.48 23.18 -14.22
N ARG A 37 8.81 23.97 -13.39
CA ARG A 37 8.17 25.24 -13.77
C ARG A 37 8.68 26.34 -12.85
N HIS A 38 9.23 27.41 -13.42
CA HIS A 38 9.84 28.51 -12.67
C HIS A 38 10.89 28.04 -11.64
N GLY A 39 11.75 27.08 -12.02
CA GLY A 39 12.81 26.56 -11.17
C GLY A 39 12.36 25.59 -10.06
N LYS A 40 11.07 25.23 -10.00
CA LYS A 40 10.55 24.22 -9.07
C LYS A 40 10.12 22.98 -9.82
N THR A 41 10.55 21.80 -9.38
CA THR A 41 10.06 20.51 -9.89
C THR A 41 8.56 20.37 -9.60
N VAL A 42 7.77 20.06 -10.63
CA VAL A 42 6.30 19.96 -10.55
C VAL A 42 5.76 18.62 -11.05
N ALA A 43 6.53 17.87 -11.83
CA ALA A 43 6.13 16.56 -12.34
C ALA A 43 7.35 15.68 -12.61
N ALA A 44 7.11 14.38 -12.77
CA ALA A 44 8.07 13.41 -13.22
C ALA A 44 7.43 12.54 -14.31
N VAL A 45 8.20 12.19 -15.34
CA VAL A 45 7.85 11.15 -16.30
C VAL A 45 8.72 9.94 -15.99
N VAL A 46 8.07 8.83 -15.70
CA VAL A 46 8.68 7.54 -15.36
C VAL A 46 7.99 6.44 -16.16
N SER A 47 8.64 5.29 -16.30
CA SER A 47 7.96 4.15 -16.93
C SER A 47 6.78 3.67 -16.07
N ALA A 48 5.74 3.13 -16.72
CA ALA A 48 4.61 2.52 -16.02
C ALA A 48 5.08 1.39 -15.09
N ARG A 49 6.02 0.56 -15.57
CA ARG A 49 6.64 -0.51 -14.78
C ARG A 49 7.28 0.02 -13.50
N GLN A 50 8.05 1.09 -13.59
CA GLN A 50 8.72 1.66 -12.43
C GLN A 50 7.71 2.23 -11.42
N LEU A 51 6.67 2.91 -11.91
CA LEU A 51 5.59 3.41 -11.06
C LEU A 51 4.86 2.26 -10.33
N GLU A 52 4.59 1.16 -11.02
CA GLU A 52 4.01 -0.05 -10.40
C GLU A 52 4.93 -0.63 -9.33
N GLN A 53 6.23 -0.76 -9.62
CA GLN A 53 7.22 -1.26 -8.65
C GLN A 53 7.28 -0.40 -7.38
N LEU A 54 7.24 0.92 -7.51
CA LEU A 54 7.19 1.83 -6.36
C LEU A 54 5.94 1.63 -5.51
N ARG A 55 4.77 1.47 -6.15
CA ARG A 55 3.50 1.21 -5.45
C ARG A 55 3.49 -0.14 -4.75
N THR A 56 4.03 -1.17 -5.40
CA THR A 56 4.18 -2.50 -4.78
C THR A 56 5.10 -2.42 -3.56
N LEU A 57 6.26 -1.76 -3.69
CA LEU A 57 7.22 -1.63 -2.59
C LEU A 57 6.64 -0.85 -1.40
N GLU A 58 5.82 0.18 -1.65
CA GLU A 58 5.10 0.89 -0.59
C GLU A 58 4.13 -0.04 0.16
N GLY A 59 3.39 -0.88 -0.57
CA GLY A 59 2.52 -1.90 0.01
C GLY A 59 3.30 -2.90 0.85
N ASP A 60 4.36 -3.47 0.29
CA ASP A 60 5.23 -4.44 0.96
C ASP A 60 5.85 -3.86 2.24
N LEU A 61 6.24 -2.58 2.23
CA LEU A 61 6.78 -1.91 3.40
C LEU A 61 5.73 -1.76 4.50
N ARG A 62 4.48 -1.42 4.14
CA ARG A 62 3.37 -1.32 5.09
C ARG A 62 3.04 -2.68 5.70
N ASP A 63 3.03 -3.74 4.90
CA ASP A 63 2.77 -5.10 5.36
C ASP A 63 3.90 -5.60 6.26
N ALA A 64 5.15 -5.35 5.90
CA ALA A 64 6.31 -5.67 6.73
C ALA A 64 6.23 -4.94 8.09
N ALA A 65 5.87 -3.66 8.10
CA ALA A 65 5.70 -2.89 9.33
C ALA A 65 4.59 -3.50 10.21
N LEU A 66 3.47 -3.92 9.62
CA LEU A 66 2.38 -4.58 10.36
C LEU A 66 2.86 -5.89 11.01
N VAL A 67 3.57 -6.73 10.26
CA VAL A 67 4.13 -7.99 10.77
C VAL A 67 5.11 -7.73 11.90
N ILE A 68 6.00 -6.75 11.77
CA ILE A 68 6.97 -6.38 12.81
C ILE A 68 6.26 -5.91 14.07
N VAL A 69 5.29 -5.00 13.94
CA VAL A 69 4.51 -4.50 15.09
C VAL A 69 3.78 -5.65 15.75
N ARG A 70 3.12 -6.52 14.97
CA ARG A 70 2.42 -7.68 15.52
C ARG A 70 3.38 -8.63 16.24
N ALA A 71 4.54 -8.92 15.67
CA ALA A 71 5.55 -9.76 16.32
C ALA A 71 6.10 -9.13 17.61
N ALA A 72 6.32 -7.82 17.62
CA ALA A 72 6.82 -7.09 18.79
C ALA A 72 5.77 -6.94 19.91
N THR A 73 4.48 -6.92 19.56
CA THR A 73 3.36 -6.69 20.50
C THR A 73 2.57 -7.95 20.82
N ASP A 74 2.84 -9.08 20.16
CA ASP A 74 2.22 -10.35 20.50
C ASP A 74 2.69 -10.76 21.90
N SER A 75 1.76 -10.77 22.85
CA SER A 75 2.02 -11.24 24.21
C SER A 75 2.28 -12.75 24.26
N GLY A 76 2.07 -13.47 23.15
CA GLY A 76 2.18 -14.92 23.06
C GLY A 76 1.03 -15.66 23.76
N VAL A 77 0.18 -14.94 24.48
CA VAL A 77 -1.00 -15.50 25.14
C VAL A 77 -2.00 -15.92 24.06
N ARG A 78 -2.55 -17.12 24.22
CA ARG A 78 -3.64 -17.63 23.40
C ARG A 78 -4.83 -17.81 24.34
N GLY A 79 -5.90 -17.06 24.08
CA GLY A 79 -7.13 -17.16 24.86
C GLY A 79 -8.00 -18.31 24.34
N SER A 80 -8.77 -18.93 25.23
CA SER A 80 -9.83 -19.84 24.80
C SER A 80 -10.95 -19.06 24.11
N LEU A 81 -11.73 -19.75 23.26
CA LEU A 81 -12.90 -19.12 22.64
C LEU A 81 -13.91 -18.65 23.71
N ASP A 82 -14.01 -19.34 24.85
CA ASP A 82 -14.89 -18.94 25.97
C ASP A 82 -14.41 -17.64 26.64
N GLU A 83 -13.10 -17.46 26.81
CA GLU A 83 -12.52 -16.21 27.32
C GLU A 83 -12.78 -15.04 26.37
N ALA A 84 -12.68 -15.28 25.06
CA ALA A 84 -12.98 -14.27 24.05
C ALA A 84 -14.47 -13.87 24.09
N LEU A 85 -15.38 -14.85 24.11
CA LEU A 85 -16.83 -14.59 24.20
C LEU A 85 -17.18 -13.81 25.47
N THR A 86 -16.60 -14.22 26.61
CA THR A 86 -16.79 -13.55 27.90
C THR A 86 -16.31 -12.09 27.86
N ALA A 87 -15.20 -11.80 27.18
CA ALA A 87 -14.68 -10.44 27.04
C ALA A 87 -15.64 -9.49 26.28
N PHE A 88 -16.49 -10.05 25.40
CA PHE A 88 -17.56 -9.30 24.72
C PHE A 88 -18.91 -9.37 25.46
N GLY A 89 -18.96 -9.98 26.64
CA GLY A 89 -20.19 -10.14 27.43
C GLY A 89 -21.14 -11.19 26.85
N LEU A 90 -20.62 -12.14 26.07
CA LEU A 90 -21.39 -13.21 25.43
C LEU A 90 -21.13 -14.54 26.13
N ASP A 91 -22.17 -15.38 26.22
CA ASP A 91 -22.08 -16.77 26.68
C ASP A 91 -22.21 -17.73 25.49
N ARG A 92 -21.35 -18.76 25.44
CA ARG A 92 -21.34 -19.71 24.32
C ARG A 92 -22.65 -20.46 24.20
N ALA A 93 -23.21 -20.94 25.31
CA ALA A 93 -24.40 -21.78 25.27
C ALA A 93 -25.63 -20.99 24.76
N GLN A 94 -25.71 -19.71 25.12
CA GLN A 94 -26.74 -18.81 24.57
C GLN A 94 -26.60 -18.64 23.06
N LEU A 95 -25.39 -18.34 22.58
CA LEU A 95 -25.12 -18.18 21.14
C LEU A 95 -25.38 -19.45 20.34
N GLU A 96 -25.01 -20.62 20.86
CA GLU A 96 -25.29 -21.91 20.22
C GLU A 96 -26.80 -22.16 20.11
N THR A 97 -27.56 -21.80 21.15
CA THR A 97 -29.02 -21.91 21.14
C THR A 97 -29.66 -20.98 20.10
N GLU A 98 -29.18 -19.74 20.00
CA GLU A 98 -29.63 -18.78 18.98
C GLU A 98 -29.31 -19.26 17.56
N LEU A 99 -28.09 -19.75 17.34
CA LEU A 99 -27.65 -20.29 16.06
C LEU A 99 -28.48 -21.50 15.64
N ASP A 100 -28.75 -22.43 16.56
CA ASP A 100 -29.59 -23.60 16.29
C ASP A 100 -31.02 -23.21 15.92
N ALA A 101 -31.58 -22.18 16.58
CA ALA A 101 -32.90 -21.65 16.27
C ALA A 101 -32.96 -20.99 14.89
N ASP A 102 -31.93 -20.23 14.52
CA ASP A 102 -31.82 -19.57 13.22
C ASP A 102 -31.65 -20.57 12.08
N LEU A 103 -30.81 -21.59 12.28
CA LEU A 103 -30.65 -22.72 11.35
C LEU A 103 -31.97 -23.49 11.17
N ALA A 104 -32.69 -23.78 12.26
CA ALA A 104 -34.00 -24.44 12.21
C ALA A 104 -35.07 -23.58 11.51
N ALA A 105 -34.96 -22.25 11.60
CA ALA A 105 -35.82 -21.30 10.92
C ALA A 105 -35.41 -21.02 9.45
N GLY A 106 -34.32 -21.61 8.97
CA GLY A 106 -33.80 -21.40 7.61
C GLY A 106 -33.26 -19.99 7.35
N ARG A 107 -32.85 -19.28 8.40
CA ARG A 107 -32.24 -17.94 8.33
C ARG A 107 -30.76 -18.06 8.67
N PRO A 108 -29.86 -18.07 7.68
CA PRO A 108 -28.41 -18.11 7.95
C PRO A 108 -27.89 -16.77 8.47
#